data_AF-A0A7K3IX22-F1
#
_entry.id   AF-A0A7K3IX22-F1
#
_cell.length_a   1.000
_cell.length_b   1.000
_cell.length_c   1.000
_cell.angle_alpha   90.00
_cell.angle_beta   90.00
_cell.angle_gamma   90.00
#
_symmetry.space_group_name_H-M   'P 1'
#
loop_
_entity.id
_entity.type
_entity.pdbx_description
1 polymer ?
#
loop_
_entity_poly.entity_id
_entity_poly.type
_entity_poly.pdbx_seq_one_letter_code
_entity_poly.pdbx_strand_id
1 'polypeptide(L)'
;MVMSMKVERLPLVEEFYSIQGEGFNTGLAAWFIRLGGCDIGCSWCDSRFAWDPGLYPEVETDTIVLNAIRSGTDSVVVTGGEP
;
A
#
# COMPACT_ATOMS: atom_id res chain seq x y z
N MET A 1 -9.56 8.11 -25.73
CA MET A 1 -8.23 7.51 -25.47
C MET A 1 -8.47 6.40 -24.47
N VAL A 2 -8.70 5.18 -24.96
CA VAL A 2 -8.97 4.03 -24.08
C VAL A 2 -7.59 3.50 -23.68
N MET A 3 -7.11 3.86 -22.50
CA MET A 3 -5.96 3.16 -21.93
C MET A 3 -6.39 1.71 -21.77
N SER A 4 -5.71 0.80 -22.46
CA SER A 4 -5.85 -0.63 -22.22
C SER A 4 -5.34 -0.88 -20.80
N MET A 5 -6.24 -0.84 -19.82
CA MET A 5 -5.90 -1.15 -18.44
C MET A 5 -5.78 -2.66 -18.35
N LYS A 6 -4.54 -3.13 -18.25
CA LYS A 6 -4.26 -4.47 -17.74
C LYS A 6 -4.79 -4.44 -16.29
N VAL A 7 -5.76 -5.29 -15.98
CA VAL A 7 -6.26 -5.42 -14.61
C VAL A 7 -5.17 -6.11 -13.82
N GLU A 8 -4.34 -5.31 -13.15
CA GLU A 8 -3.33 -5.80 -12.23
C GLU A 8 -3.98 -6.02 -10.86
N ARG A 9 -3.57 -7.11 -10.22
CA ARG A 9 -4.00 -7.50 -8.88
C ARG A 9 -2.77 -7.40 -7.98
N LEU A 10 -2.95 -6.85 -6.80
CA LEU A 10 -1.89 -6.69 -5.81
C LEU A 10 -2.30 -7.35 -4.48
N PRO A 11 -1.40 -8.05 -3.79
CA PRO A 11 -1.65 -8.56 -2.46
C PRO A 11 -1.77 -7.39 -1.47
N LEU A 12 -2.99 -7.07 -1.04
CA LEU A 12 -3.25 -5.93 -0.15
C LEU A 12 -3.27 -6.39 1.30
N VAL A 13 -2.32 -5.89 2.11
CA VAL A 13 -2.27 -6.17 3.55
C VAL A 13 -3.31 -5.32 4.29
N GLU A 14 -3.22 -4.00 4.10
CA GLU A 14 -4.12 -3.03 4.70
C GLU A 14 -4.10 -1.72 3.92
N GLU A 15 -5.19 -0.96 4.02
CA GLU A 15 -5.23 0.44 3.60
C GLU A 15 -6.03 1.26 4.61
N PHE A 16 -5.56 2.46 4.94
CA PHE A 16 -6.16 3.27 6.01
C PHE A 16 -5.72 4.74 5.99
N TYR A 17 -6.54 5.61 6.59
CA TYR A 17 -6.20 7.00 6.84
C TYR A 17 -5.37 7.16 8.11
N SER A 18 -4.25 7.89 8.05
CA SER A 18 -3.48 8.27 9.23
C SER A 18 -2.62 9.51 8.97
N ILE A 19 -1.73 9.84 9.91
CA ILE A 19 -0.70 10.87 9.78
C ILE A 19 0.65 10.18 9.55
N GLN A 20 1.43 10.66 8.57
CA GLN A 20 2.79 10.18 8.33
C GLN A 20 3.68 10.45 9.55
N GLY A 21 4.27 9.39 10.09
CA GLY A 21 5.08 9.44 11.31
C GLY A 21 6.57 9.66 11.05
N GLU A 22 7.03 9.47 9.81
CA GLU A 22 8.46 9.39 9.50
C GLU A 22 8.89 10.22 8.28
N GLY A 23 10.19 10.56 8.26
CA GLY A 23 10.84 11.22 7.13
C GLY A 23 10.40 12.67 6.90
N PHE A 24 10.56 13.14 5.66
CA PHE A 24 10.31 14.52 5.28
C PHE A 24 8.84 14.94 5.45
N ASN A 25 7.91 14.02 5.25
CA ASN A 25 6.46 14.26 5.28
C ASN A 25 5.84 14.04 6.67
N THR A 26 6.66 13.95 7.73
CA THR A 26 6.17 13.74 9.10
C THR A 26 5.14 14.81 9.48
N GLY A 27 3.99 14.38 9.99
CA GLY A 27 2.87 15.25 10.39
C GLY A 27 1.83 15.51 9.31
N LEU A 28 2.02 15.02 8.08
CA LEU A 28 1.05 15.16 7.00
C LEU A 28 0.02 14.03 7.00
N ALA A 29 -1.25 14.37 6.76
CA ALA A 29 -2.33 13.39 6.61
C ALA A 29 -2.20 12.63 5.30
N ALA A 30 -2.32 11.30 5.35
CA ALA A 30 -2.14 10.41 4.21
C ALA A 30 -3.07 9.19 4.25
N TRP A 31 -3.42 8.70 3.06
CA TRP A 31 -3.95 7.35 2.86
C TRP A 31 -2.78 6.37 2.70
N PHE A 32 -2.66 5.42 3.60
CA PHE A 32 -1.64 4.39 3.55
C PHE A 32 -2.16 3.19 2.76
N ILE A 33 -1.31 2.63 1.90
CA ILE A 33 -1.54 1.37 1.19
C ILE A 33 -0.34 0.48 1.51
N ARG A 34 -0.56 -0.58 2.29
CA ARG A 34 0.47 -1.59 2.58
C ARG A 34 0.28 -2.80 1.70
N LEU A 35 1.25 -3.07 0.84
CA LEU A 35 1.29 -4.26 0.00
C LEU A 35 1.96 -5.43 0.72
N GLY A 36 1.64 -6.65 0.27
CA GLY A 36 2.30 -7.88 0.69
C GLY A 36 3.44 -8.25 -0.26
N GLY A 37 4.44 -8.97 0.24
CA GLY A 37 5.63 -9.34 -0.52
C GLY A 37 6.85 -8.52 -0.12
N CYS A 38 7.93 -9.22 0.24
CA CYS A 38 9.27 -8.63 0.44
C CYS A 38 10.32 -9.74 0.27
N ASP A 39 11.31 -9.52 -0.58
CA ASP A 39 12.39 -10.46 -0.85
C ASP A 39 13.72 -10.12 -0.14
N ILE A 40 13.79 -8.98 0.55
CA ILE A 40 15.02 -8.50 1.20
C ILE A 40 15.36 -9.31 2.46
N GLY A 41 14.37 -9.72 3.25
CA GLY A 41 14.59 -10.57 4.43
C GLY A 41 15.30 -9.87 5.60
N CYS A 42 15.09 -8.57 5.79
CA CYS A 42 15.71 -7.77 6.86
C CYS A 42 15.49 -8.38 8.26
N SER A 43 16.57 -8.66 8.98
CA SER A 43 16.52 -9.28 10.31
C SER A 43 15.95 -8.38 11.41
N TRP A 44 15.74 -7.08 11.13
CA TRP A 44 15.16 -6.07 12.04
C TRP A 44 13.81 -5.51 11.56
N CYS A 45 13.19 -6.11 10.54
CA CYS A 45 11.89 -5.65 10.06
C CYS A 45 10.82 -5.75 11.16
N ASP A 46 10.11 -4.67 11.44
CA ASP A 46 8.97 -4.64 12.36
C ASP A 46 7.69 -5.20 11.74
N SER A 47 7.63 -5.26 10.41
CA SER A 47 6.46 -5.63 9.61
C SER A 47 6.62 -6.98 8.88
N ARG A 48 7.31 -7.95 9.50
CA ARG A 48 7.57 -9.28 8.90
C ARG A 48 6.31 -10.04 8.48
N PHE A 49 5.17 -9.71 9.07
CA PHE A 49 3.89 -10.30 8.70
C PHE A 49 3.57 -10.06 7.22
N ALA A 50 3.98 -8.91 6.65
CA ALA A 50 3.72 -8.55 5.26
C ALA A 50 4.63 -9.26 4.23
N TRP A 51 5.58 -10.11 4.64
CA TRP A 51 6.56 -10.70 3.71
C TRP A 51 5.96 -11.73 2.75
N ASP A 52 5.02 -12.55 3.22
CA ASP A 52 4.39 -13.58 2.39
C ASP A 52 3.13 -13.00 1.71
N PRO A 53 3.18 -12.73 0.39
CA PRO A 53 2.03 -12.18 -0.32
C PRO A 53 0.86 -13.17 -0.39
N GLY A 54 1.12 -14.48 -0.27
CA GLY A 54 0.09 -15.52 -0.31
C GLY A 54 -0.85 -15.53 0.89
N LEU A 55 -0.53 -14.78 1.95
CA LEU A 55 -1.39 -14.60 3.12
C LEU A 55 -2.47 -13.52 2.93
N TYR A 56 -2.38 -12.73 1.86
CA TYR A 56 -3.19 -11.53 1.65
C TYR A 56 -4.05 -11.65 0.39
N PRO A 57 -5.24 -11.01 0.38
CA PRO A 57 -6.11 -11.04 -0.78
C PRO A 57 -5.48 -10.25 -1.94
N GLU A 58 -5.55 -10.85 -3.13
CA GLU A 58 -5.29 -10.17 -4.40
C GLU A 58 -6.43 -9.19 -4.69
N VAL A 59 -6.16 -7.89 -4.63
CA VAL A 59 -7.14 -6.81 -4.87
C VAL A 59 -6.83 -6.10 -6.18
N GLU A 60 -7.85 -5.74 -6.96
CA GLU A 60 -7.67 -4.97 -8.20
C GLU A 60 -7.09 -3.59 -7.89
N THR A 61 -6.05 -3.19 -8.61
CA THR A 61 -5.39 -1.90 -8.42
C THR A 61 -6.38 -0.74 -8.55
N ASP A 62 -7.36 -0.83 -9.46
CA ASP A 62 -8.42 0.16 -9.61
C ASP A 62 -9.27 0.31 -8.35
N THR A 63 -9.53 -0.79 -7.63
CA THR A 63 -10.27 -0.74 -6.36
C THR A 63 -9.47 0.00 -5.30
N ILE A 64 -8.16 -0.29 -5.17
CA ILE A 64 -7.25 0.38 -4.23
C ILE A 64 -7.19 1.89 -4.54
N VAL A 65 -7.00 2.25 -5.81
CA VAL A 65 -6.96 3.64 -6.27
C VAL A 65 -8.28 4.36 -5.99
N LEU A 66 -9.42 3.72 -6.25
CA LEU A 66 -10.74 4.29 -5.96
C LEU A 66 -10.95 4.51 -4.45
N ASN A 67 -10.47 3.62 -3.59
CA ASN A 67 -10.55 3.80 -2.14
C ASN A 67 -9.68 4.97 -1.68
N ALA A 68 -8.46 5.10 -2.21
CA ALA A 68 -7.60 6.24 -1.96
C ALA A 68 -8.24 7.56 -2.43
N ILE A 69 -8.83 7.61 -3.62
CA ILE A 69 -9.57 8.80 -4.12
C ILE A 69 -10.75 9.13 -3.20
N ARG A 70 -11.52 8.12 -2.77
CA ARG A 70 -12.69 8.29 -1.90
C ARG A 70 -12.33 8.75 -0.49
N SER A 71 -11.12 8.47 -0.02
CA SER A 71 -10.64 8.94 1.28
C SER A 71 -10.58 10.48 1.36
N GLY A 72 -10.45 11.17 0.21
CA GLY A 72 -10.37 12.62 0.14
C GLY A 72 -9.05 13.20 0.67
N THR A 73 -8.04 12.37 0.89
CA THR A 73 -6.72 12.83 1.34
C THR A 73 -5.92 13.45 0.21
N ASP A 74 -5.17 14.50 0.51
CA ASP A 74 -4.25 15.12 -0.45
C ASP A 74 -2.96 14.33 -0.69
N SER A 75 -2.71 13.26 0.09
CA SER A 75 -1.50 12.46 -0.04
C SER A 75 -1.74 10.97 0.18
N VAL A 76 -0.95 10.14 -0.51
CA VAL A 76 -0.99 8.68 -0.42
C VAL A 76 0.42 8.18 -0.15
N VAL A 77 0.55 7.23 0.78
CA VAL A 77 1.81 6.54 1.10
C VAL A 77 1.66 5.07 0.71
N VAL A 78 2.37 4.67 -0.35
CA VAL A 78 2.50 3.26 -0.74
C VAL A 78 3.69 2.66 0.01
N THR A 79 3.49 1.52 0.67
CA THR A 79 4.47 0.88 1.56
C THR A 79 4.30 -0.64 1.58
N GLY A 80 5.18 -1.36 2.28
CA GLY A 80 5.11 -2.81 2.56
C GLY A 80 5.26 -3.74 1.34
N GLY A 81 5.59 -5.02 1.54
CA GLY A 81 6.72 -5.36 2.39
C GLY A 81 7.97 -4.71 1.79
N GLU A 82 8.14 -4.82 0.47
CA GLU A 82 8.91 -3.94 -0.40
C GLU A 82 8.02 -3.59 -1.63
N PRO A 83 7.48 -2.37 -1.73
CA PRO A 83 6.57 -1.97 -2.81
C PRO A 83 7.28 -1.66 -4.15
#